data_AF-A0A1Z8VL42-F1
#
_entry.id   AF-A0A1Z8VL42-F1
#
_cell.length_a   1.000
_cell.length_b   1.000
_cell.length_c   1.000
_cell.angle_alpha   90.00
_cell.angle_beta   90.00
_cell.angle_gamma   90.00
#
_symmetry.space_group_name_H-M   'P 1'
#
loop_
_entity.id
_entity.type
_entity.pdbx_description
1 polymer ?
#
loop_
_entity_poly.entity_id
_entity_poly.type
_entity_poly.pdbx_seq_one_letter_code
_entity_poly.pdbx_strand_id
1 'polypeptide(L)'
;MLDRQLIYKQKRCQEVSNRLSHSAKFLSILSCFLLYSSCRKEWDPNEQFQNDVEILAKQKEQDIWNQKNQAKENLSNLHSKLTKSIVQGLNLNEFQNLVGENATILAQKEQSGVRWLILRYQWDDIVENYFSKTSEEYRQCSKQKQYIEITAKNSLIISVTWL
;
A
#
# COMPACT_ATOMS: atom_id res chain seq x y z
N MET A 1 13.15 -17.53 -13.25
CA MET A 1 11.77 -17.20 -13.68
C MET A 1 11.64 -16.91 -15.18
N LEU A 2 12.74 -16.61 -15.90
CA LEU A 2 12.78 -16.34 -17.35
C LEU A 2 12.51 -17.55 -18.26
N ASP A 3 12.78 -18.78 -17.84
CA ASP A 3 12.58 -19.98 -18.69
C ASP A 3 11.12 -20.32 -18.99
N ARG A 4 10.17 -19.96 -18.11
CA ARG A 4 8.77 -20.37 -18.30
C ARG A 4 8.05 -19.56 -19.40
N GLN A 5 8.53 -18.36 -19.70
CA GLN A 5 7.93 -17.47 -20.71
C GLN A 5 8.27 -17.91 -22.15
N LEU A 6 9.50 -18.41 -22.37
CA LEU A 6 9.95 -18.93 -23.67
C LEU A 6 9.18 -20.20 -24.07
N ILE A 7 8.94 -21.10 -23.12
CA ILE A 7 8.21 -22.36 -23.35
C ILE A 7 6.74 -22.11 -23.74
N TYR A 8 6.12 -21.04 -23.24
CA TYR A 8 4.70 -20.75 -23.47
C TYR A 8 4.42 -20.19 -24.88
N LYS A 9 5.35 -19.41 -25.46
CA LYS A 9 5.19 -18.87 -26.82
C LYS A 9 5.44 -19.93 -27.89
N GLN A 10 6.41 -20.84 -27.69
CA GLN A 10 6.73 -21.88 -28.65
C GLN A 10 5.59 -22.92 -28.79
N LYS A 11 4.88 -23.26 -27.69
CA LYS A 11 3.72 -24.16 -27.73
C LYS A 11 2.53 -23.60 -28.52
N ARG A 12 2.28 -22.29 -28.46
CA ARG A 12 1.13 -21.69 -29.18
C ARG A 12 1.29 -21.70 -30.71
N CYS A 13 2.52 -21.66 -31.21
CA CYS A 13 2.77 -21.77 -32.64
C CYS A 13 2.60 -23.20 -33.17
N GLN A 14 2.90 -24.22 -32.35
CA GLN A 14 2.73 -25.63 -32.75
C GLN A 14 1.27 -26.09 -32.73
N GLU A 15 0.43 -25.58 -31.82
CA GLU A 15 -1.00 -25.97 -31.75
C GLU A 15 -1.85 -25.44 -32.91
N VAL A 16 -1.49 -24.30 -33.50
CA VAL A 16 -2.19 -23.73 -34.68
C VAL A 16 -1.85 -24.51 -35.96
N SER A 17 -0.64 -25.07 -36.06
CA SER A 17 -0.20 -25.85 -37.22
C SER A 17 -0.89 -27.22 -37.34
N ASN A 18 -1.30 -27.84 -36.23
CA ASN A 18 -1.80 -29.22 -36.22
C ASN A 18 -3.32 -29.35 -36.44
N ARG A 19 -4.08 -28.24 -36.55
CA ARG A 19 -5.55 -28.28 -36.78
C ARG A 19 -6.00 -28.16 -38.23
N LEU A 20 -5.08 -28.02 -39.18
CA LEU A 20 -5.41 -27.86 -40.60
C LEU A 20 -5.02 -29.10 -41.40
N SER A 21 -5.75 -30.20 -41.21
CA SER A 21 -5.67 -31.36 -42.10
C SER A 21 -7.01 -31.64 -42.78
N HIS A 22 -6.93 -31.76 -44.09
CA HIS A 22 -7.91 -32.35 -45.02
C HIS A 22 -9.18 -31.56 -45.33
N SER A 23 -9.09 -30.69 -46.35
CA SER A 23 -10.04 -30.60 -47.50
C SER A 23 -10.23 -29.20 -48.11
N ALA A 24 -9.16 -28.42 -48.32
CA ALA A 24 -9.25 -27.22 -49.18
C ALA A 24 -7.87 -26.84 -49.75
N LYS A 25 -7.27 -27.76 -50.53
CA LYS A 25 -5.86 -27.62 -50.96
C LYS A 25 -5.58 -26.59 -52.05
N PHE A 26 -6.58 -25.88 -52.60
CA PHE A 26 -6.33 -24.98 -53.74
C PHE A 26 -6.80 -23.52 -53.57
N LEU A 27 -7.75 -23.21 -52.67
CA LEU A 27 -8.16 -21.81 -52.41
C LEU A 27 -7.50 -21.18 -51.17
N SER A 28 -6.83 -21.97 -50.34
CA SER A 28 -6.17 -21.52 -49.10
C SER A 28 -4.77 -20.94 -49.32
N ILE A 29 -4.11 -21.29 -50.43
CA ILE A 29 -2.72 -20.87 -50.69
C ILE A 29 -2.67 -19.36 -51.02
N LEU A 30 -3.65 -18.84 -51.78
CA LEU A 30 -3.69 -17.43 -52.15
C LEU A 30 -4.05 -16.50 -50.97
N SER A 31 -4.86 -16.97 -50.01
CA SER A 31 -5.18 -16.17 -48.81
C SER A 31 -4.06 -16.20 -47.77
N CYS A 32 -3.24 -17.26 -47.73
CA CYS A 32 -2.04 -17.30 -46.89
C CYS A 32 -0.99 -16.28 -47.35
N PHE A 33 -0.75 -16.11 -48.66
CA PHE A 33 0.24 -15.14 -49.15
C PHE A 33 -0.13 -13.68 -48.84
N LEU A 34 -1.42 -13.35 -48.72
CA LEU A 34 -1.87 -12.01 -48.33
C LEU A 34 -1.82 -11.75 -46.82
N LEU A 35 -1.62 -12.79 -45.99
CA LEU A 35 -1.43 -12.65 -44.54
C LEU A 35 0.04 -12.62 -44.12
N TYR A 36 0.98 -12.99 -44.99
CA TYR A 36 2.43 -12.98 -44.70
C TYR A 36 3.15 -11.67 -45.06
N SER A 37 2.47 -10.71 -45.68
CA SER A 37 3.05 -9.40 -46.03
C SER A 37 2.95 -8.35 -44.92
N SER A 38 2.36 -8.68 -43.77
CA SER A 38 2.29 -7.79 -42.61
C SER A 38 3.06 -8.39 -41.42
N CYS A 39 4.02 -7.63 -40.90
CA CYS A 39 4.94 -7.94 -39.79
C CYS A 39 6.12 -8.86 -40.12
N ARG A 40 7.07 -8.35 -40.91
CA ARG A 40 8.49 -8.71 -40.80
C ARG A 40 9.28 -7.55 -40.20
N LYS A 41 9.00 -7.22 -38.93
CA LYS A 41 10.05 -6.57 -38.14
C LYS A 41 10.95 -7.72 -37.69
N GLU A 42 12.19 -7.75 -38.18
CA GLU A 42 13.18 -8.70 -37.70
C GLU A 42 13.35 -8.47 -36.19
N TRP A 43 13.27 -9.55 -35.42
CA TRP A 43 13.35 -9.44 -33.97
C TRP A 43 14.77 -9.06 -33.57
N ASP A 44 14.92 -7.90 -32.93
CA ASP A 44 16.21 -7.43 -32.40
C ASP A 44 16.27 -7.65 -30.87
N PRO A 45 17.18 -8.53 -30.38
CA PRO A 45 17.37 -8.73 -28.94
C PRO A 45 17.71 -7.45 -28.18
N ASN A 46 18.44 -6.51 -28.79
CA ASN A 46 18.79 -5.25 -28.16
C ASN A 46 17.56 -4.35 -28.02
N GLU A 47 16.74 -4.23 -29.07
CA GLU A 47 15.47 -3.49 -29.03
C GLU A 47 14.54 -4.09 -27.96
N GLN A 48 14.44 -5.43 -27.88
CA GLN A 48 13.64 -6.11 -26.86
C GLN A 48 14.16 -5.82 -25.44
N PHE A 49 15.47 -5.91 -25.22
CA PHE A 49 16.07 -5.61 -23.92
C PHE A 49 15.80 -4.15 -23.49
N GLN A 50 15.96 -3.18 -24.40
CA GLN A 50 15.66 -1.78 -24.09
C GLN A 50 14.18 -1.58 -23.74
N ASN A 51 13.27 -2.20 -24.51
CA ASN A 51 11.83 -2.16 -24.22
C ASN A 51 11.51 -2.75 -22.84
N ASP A 52 12.11 -3.89 -22.48
CA ASP A 52 11.90 -4.52 -21.18
C ASP A 52 12.44 -3.64 -20.03
N VAL A 53 13.61 -3.00 -20.22
CA VAL A 53 14.17 -2.03 -19.26
C VAL A 53 13.22 -0.85 -19.06
N GLU A 54 12.67 -0.28 -20.13
CA GLU A 54 11.69 0.82 -20.04
C GLU A 54 10.41 0.41 -19.34
N ILE A 55 9.89 -0.79 -19.64
CA ILE A 55 8.69 -1.33 -19.00
C ILE A 55 8.93 -1.50 -17.49
N LEU A 56 10.07 -2.07 -17.11
CA LEU A 56 10.43 -2.24 -15.70
C LEU A 56 10.61 -0.91 -14.98
N ALA A 57 11.18 0.10 -15.64
CA ALA A 57 11.31 1.45 -15.08
C ALA A 57 9.93 2.07 -14.82
N LYS A 58 9.02 2.02 -15.80
CA LYS A 58 7.64 2.54 -15.65
C LYS A 58 6.86 1.79 -14.57
N GLN A 59 6.99 0.48 -14.50
CA GLN A 59 6.36 -0.34 -13.45
C GLN A 59 6.86 0.07 -12.05
N LYS A 60 8.18 0.23 -11.89
CA LYS A 60 8.76 0.68 -10.63
C LYS A 60 8.24 2.05 -10.20
N GLU A 61 8.13 3.00 -11.13
CA GLU A 61 7.57 4.33 -10.84
C GLU A 61 6.10 4.23 -10.41
N GLN A 62 5.30 3.43 -11.11
CA GLN A 62 3.91 3.19 -10.77
C GLN A 62 3.76 2.53 -9.39
N ASP A 63 4.61 1.56 -9.07
CA ASP A 63 4.59 0.87 -7.78
C ASP A 63 4.93 1.81 -6.64
N ILE A 64 5.95 2.68 -6.81
CA ILE A 64 6.29 3.72 -5.84
C ILE A 64 5.10 4.68 -5.65
N TRP A 65 4.46 5.09 -6.74
CA TRP A 65 3.30 5.97 -6.69
C TRP A 65 2.11 5.32 -5.97
N ASN A 66 1.82 4.06 -6.28
CA ASN A 66 0.76 3.26 -5.64
C ASN A 66 1.01 3.12 -4.14
N GLN A 67 2.23 2.75 -3.73
CA GLN A 67 2.61 2.64 -2.31
C GLN A 67 2.41 3.96 -1.58
N LYS A 68 2.83 5.08 -2.20
CA LYS A 68 2.67 6.40 -1.59
C LYS A 68 1.21 6.78 -1.38
N ASN A 69 0.35 6.50 -2.34
CA ASN A 69 -1.08 6.81 -2.22
C ASN A 69 -1.78 5.90 -1.21
N GLN A 70 -1.45 4.61 -1.20
CA GLN A 70 -1.97 3.68 -0.21
C GLN A 70 -1.63 4.14 1.21
N ALA A 71 -0.39 4.62 1.43
CA ALA A 71 0.02 5.14 2.73
C ALA A 71 -0.81 6.36 3.17
N LYS A 72 -1.13 7.27 2.24
CA LYS A 72 -2.02 8.43 2.55
C LYS A 72 -3.43 7.97 2.92
N GLU A 73 -3.97 7.01 2.20
CA GLU A 73 -5.28 6.44 2.49
C GLU A 73 -5.28 5.76 3.86
N ASN A 74 -4.26 4.97 4.17
CA ASN A 74 -4.09 4.31 5.46
C ASN A 74 -4.02 5.32 6.63
N LEU A 75 -3.29 6.42 6.47
CA LEU A 75 -3.24 7.51 7.46
C LEU A 75 -4.60 8.18 7.66
N SER A 76 -5.33 8.44 6.58
CA SER A 76 -6.69 9.00 6.64
C SER A 76 -7.67 8.04 7.34
N ASN A 77 -7.60 6.75 7.01
CA ASN A 77 -8.42 5.71 7.63
C ASN A 77 -8.09 5.55 9.11
N LEU A 78 -6.81 5.60 9.49
CA LEU A 78 -6.39 5.57 10.89
C LEU A 78 -6.95 6.78 11.65
N HIS A 79 -6.80 7.99 11.11
CA HIS A 79 -7.37 9.18 11.74
C HIS A 79 -8.89 9.06 11.93
N SER A 80 -9.61 8.66 10.88
CA SER A 80 -11.06 8.43 10.94
C SER A 80 -11.46 7.39 11.98
N LYS A 81 -10.71 6.29 12.08
CA LYS A 81 -10.91 5.24 13.09
C LYS A 81 -10.73 5.80 14.50
N LEU A 82 -9.62 6.48 14.76
CA LEU A 82 -9.31 7.03 16.09
C LEU A 82 -10.36 8.06 16.52
N THR A 83 -10.75 8.99 15.64
CA THR A 83 -11.76 10.00 15.94
C THR A 83 -13.12 9.41 16.27
N LYS A 84 -13.47 8.25 15.70
CA LYS A 84 -14.74 7.53 16.00
C LYS A 84 -14.67 6.72 17.29
N SER A 85 -13.52 6.11 17.57
CA SER A 85 -13.37 5.18 18.70
C SER A 85 -13.04 5.87 20.03
N ILE A 86 -12.37 7.03 19.99
CA ILE A 86 -11.92 7.73 21.18
C ILE A 86 -13.01 8.70 21.63
N VAL A 87 -13.60 8.39 22.77
CA VAL A 87 -14.68 9.17 23.39
C VAL A 87 -14.43 9.36 24.87
N GLN A 88 -15.08 10.36 25.47
CA GLN A 88 -15.13 10.50 26.92
C GLN A 88 -15.75 9.26 27.56
N GLY A 89 -15.24 8.86 28.72
CA GLY A 89 -15.67 7.69 29.48
C GLY A 89 -14.88 6.41 29.14
N LEU A 90 -14.04 6.43 28.11
CA LEU A 90 -13.16 5.30 27.78
C LEU A 90 -12.16 5.05 28.91
N ASN A 91 -11.83 3.79 29.18
CA ASN A 91 -10.76 3.47 30.12
C ASN A 91 -9.40 3.88 29.54
N LEU A 92 -8.48 4.32 30.40
CA LEU A 92 -7.13 4.73 29.98
C LEU A 92 -6.36 3.60 29.29
N ASN A 93 -6.53 2.35 29.73
CA ASN A 93 -5.90 1.19 29.09
C ASN A 93 -6.51 0.93 27.71
N GLU A 94 -7.84 1.03 27.57
CA GLU A 94 -8.51 0.89 26.27
C GLU A 94 -8.09 1.98 25.31
N PHE A 95 -7.93 3.20 25.80
CA PHE A 95 -7.37 4.31 25.04
C PHE A 95 -5.94 4.05 24.58
N GLN A 96 -5.06 3.61 25.49
CA GLN A 96 -3.67 3.30 25.17
C GLN A 96 -3.56 2.13 24.19
N ASN A 97 -4.49 1.17 24.21
CA ASN A 97 -4.57 0.14 23.17
C ASN A 97 -4.90 0.71 21.78
N LEU A 98 -5.59 1.86 21.71
CA LEU A 98 -5.92 2.53 20.45
C LEU A 98 -4.77 3.39 19.92
N VAL A 99 -4.05 4.11 20.79
CA VAL A 99 -3.05 5.12 20.37
C VAL A 99 -1.60 4.76 20.68
N GLY A 100 -1.37 3.72 21.48
CA GLY A 100 -0.06 3.39 22.05
C GLY A 100 0.16 4.00 23.44
N GLU A 101 1.27 3.62 24.07
CA GLU A 101 1.62 4.07 25.43
C GLU A 101 2.50 5.33 25.45
N ASN A 102 3.12 5.68 24.31
CA ASN A 102 4.01 6.83 24.20
C ASN A 102 3.24 8.16 24.32
N ALA A 103 3.30 8.74 25.53
CA ALA A 103 2.64 9.98 25.86
C ALA A 103 3.59 10.91 26.62
N THR A 104 3.42 12.22 26.39
CA THR A 104 4.00 13.24 27.26
C THR A 104 3.03 13.52 28.41
N ILE A 105 3.49 13.35 29.66
CA ILE A 105 2.72 13.75 30.84
C ILE A 105 2.84 15.26 31.01
N LEU A 106 1.73 15.99 30.85
CA LEU A 106 1.69 17.45 31.02
C LEU A 106 1.44 17.84 32.47
N ALA A 107 0.60 17.10 33.16
CA ALA A 107 0.29 17.31 34.56
C ALA A 107 -0.13 16.00 35.22
N GLN A 108 0.24 15.84 36.49
CA GLN A 108 -0.22 14.75 37.34
C GLN A 108 -0.48 15.27 38.74
N LYS A 109 -1.58 14.83 39.35
CA LYS A 109 -1.87 15.07 40.77
C LYS A 109 -2.48 13.83 41.38
N GLU A 110 -2.05 13.48 42.58
CA GLU A 110 -2.64 12.38 43.35
C GLU A 110 -2.94 12.86 44.76
N GLN A 111 -4.21 12.74 45.17
CA GLN A 111 -4.65 13.16 46.50
C GLN A 111 -5.82 12.29 46.97
N SER A 112 -5.71 11.74 48.18
CA SER A 112 -6.76 10.93 48.82
C SER A 112 -7.28 9.78 47.95
N GLY A 113 -6.38 9.07 47.26
CA GLY A 113 -6.73 7.95 46.38
C GLY A 113 -7.34 8.33 45.03
N VAL A 114 -7.41 9.63 44.70
CA VAL A 114 -7.83 10.12 43.39
C VAL A 114 -6.61 10.60 42.62
N ARG A 115 -6.39 10.03 41.43
CA ARG A 115 -5.33 10.42 40.50
C ARG A 115 -5.91 11.23 39.35
N TRP A 116 -5.23 12.31 38.99
CA TRP A 116 -5.50 13.12 37.81
C TRP A 116 -4.28 13.10 36.90
N LEU A 117 -4.52 12.93 35.61
CA LEU A 117 -3.49 12.90 34.58
C LEU A 117 -3.94 13.76 33.40
N ILE A 118 -3.03 14.58 32.90
CA ILE A 118 -3.16 15.22 31.59
C ILE A 118 -2.03 14.68 30.72
N LEU A 119 -2.39 14.01 29.63
CA LEU A 119 -1.47 13.35 28.71
C LEU A 119 -1.62 13.93 27.31
N ARG A 120 -0.51 14.09 26.60
CA ARG A 120 -0.47 14.52 25.21
C ARG A 120 0.27 13.51 24.34
N TYR A 121 -0.31 13.21 23.19
CA TYR A 121 0.22 12.24 22.23
C TYR A 121 0.60 12.94 20.93
N GLN A 122 1.68 12.46 20.32
CA GLN A 122 2.15 12.92 19.02
C GLN A 122 1.67 11.98 17.92
N TRP A 123 1.39 12.53 16.74
CA TRP A 123 0.84 11.78 15.62
C TRP A 123 1.82 10.72 15.10
N ASP A 124 3.11 11.04 15.04
CA ASP A 124 4.14 10.13 14.57
C ASP A 124 4.37 8.95 15.51
N ASP A 125 4.28 9.13 16.82
CA ASP A 125 4.30 8.02 17.79
C ASP A 125 3.11 7.06 17.57
N ILE A 126 1.92 7.62 17.34
CA ILE A 126 0.71 6.83 17.05
C ILE A 126 0.88 6.06 15.72
N VAL A 127 1.36 6.74 14.66
CA VAL A 127 1.57 6.11 13.36
C VAL A 127 2.64 5.02 13.44
N GLU A 128 3.70 5.22 14.20
CA GLU A 128 4.73 4.20 14.43
C GLU A 128 4.15 2.95 15.07
N ASN A 129 3.27 3.11 16.07
CA ASN A 129 2.60 1.99 16.74
C ASN A 129 1.76 1.12 15.77
N TYR A 130 1.21 1.72 14.69
CA TYR A 130 0.43 0.98 13.69
C TYR A 130 1.25 0.43 12.52
N PHE A 131 2.24 1.18 12.03
CA PHE A 131 2.88 0.88 10.74
C PHE A 131 4.40 0.71 10.80
N SER A 132 5.08 0.98 11.92
CA SER A 132 6.54 1.00 12.11
C SER A 132 7.27 2.21 11.50
N LYS A 133 8.49 2.50 12.00
CA LYS A 133 9.34 3.60 11.48
C LYS A 133 9.78 3.44 10.03
N THR A 134 9.79 2.21 9.51
CA THR A 134 10.27 1.93 8.15
C THR A 134 9.19 2.06 7.08
N SER A 135 7.92 2.18 7.47
CA SER A 135 6.82 2.22 6.53
C SER A 135 6.68 3.56 5.81
N GLU A 136 5.94 3.52 4.72
CA GLU A 136 5.65 4.71 3.94
C GLU A 136 4.64 5.62 4.66
N GLU A 137 3.73 5.06 5.49
CA GLU A 137 2.84 5.81 6.38
C GLU A 137 3.64 6.65 7.37
N TYR A 138 4.63 6.04 8.03
CA TYR A 138 5.47 6.79 8.95
C TYR A 138 6.30 7.83 8.20
N ARG A 139 6.86 7.52 7.03
CA ARG A 139 7.61 8.52 6.25
C ARG A 139 6.78 9.73 5.83
N GLN A 140 5.49 9.52 5.53
CA GLN A 140 4.60 10.58 5.05
C GLN A 140 3.80 11.29 6.14
N CYS A 141 3.74 10.76 7.37
CA CYS A 141 2.99 11.42 8.44
C CYS A 141 3.66 12.73 8.90
N SER A 142 2.85 13.67 9.38
CA SER A 142 3.35 14.91 9.97
C SER A 142 4.11 14.64 11.26
N LYS A 143 5.43 14.82 11.23
CA LYS A 143 6.33 14.60 12.37
C LYS A 143 6.13 15.64 13.45
N GLN A 144 6.27 15.21 14.72
CA GLN A 144 6.15 16.07 15.90
C GLN A 144 4.82 16.82 15.99
N LYS A 145 3.80 16.38 15.25
CA LYS A 145 2.47 16.98 15.30
C LYS A 145 1.80 16.53 16.60
N GLN A 146 1.49 17.48 17.48
CA GLN A 146 0.59 17.24 18.60
C GLN A 146 -0.78 16.84 18.04
N TYR A 147 -1.33 15.74 18.54
CA TYR A 147 -2.50 15.13 17.90
C TYR A 147 -3.72 15.06 18.80
N ILE A 148 -3.50 14.59 20.03
CA ILE A 148 -4.58 14.42 21.01
C ILE A 148 -4.03 14.69 22.41
N GLU A 149 -4.83 15.40 23.18
CA GLU A 149 -4.63 15.61 24.60
C GLU A 149 -5.83 15.04 25.36
N ILE A 150 -5.56 14.26 26.40
CA ILE A 150 -6.60 13.70 27.25
C ILE A 150 -6.40 14.13 28.69
N THR A 151 -7.53 14.30 29.38
CA THR A 151 -7.54 14.36 30.85
C THR A 151 -8.18 13.08 31.37
N ALA A 152 -7.48 12.37 32.25
CA ALA A 152 -7.97 11.18 32.92
C ALA A 152 -8.08 11.41 34.42
N LYS A 153 -9.15 10.88 35.01
CA LYS A 153 -9.35 10.78 36.45
C LYS A 153 -9.36 9.30 36.83
N ASN A 154 -8.42 8.90 37.68
CA ASN A 154 -8.06 7.52 37.95
C ASN A 154 -7.73 6.80 36.63
N SER A 155 -8.60 5.92 36.18
CA SER A 155 -8.44 5.17 34.92
C SER A 155 -9.48 5.53 33.87
N LEU A 156 -10.27 6.59 34.07
CA LEU A 156 -11.32 7.00 33.13
C LEU A 156 -10.96 8.32 32.47
N ILE A 157 -11.11 8.37 31.15
CA ILE A 157 -10.95 9.59 30.39
C ILE A 157 -12.18 10.47 30.61
N ILE A 158 -11.96 11.69 31.08
CA ILE A 158 -13.01 12.66 31.34
C ILE A 158 -13.03 13.80 30.32
N SER A 159 -11.96 13.97 29.54
CA SER A 159 -11.92 14.95 28.46
C SER A 159 -10.94 14.50 27.37
N VAL A 160 -11.29 14.80 26.13
CA VAL A 160 -10.51 14.54 24.92
C VAL A 160 -10.48 15.81 24.09
N THR A 161 -9.29 16.28 23.75
CA THR A 161 -9.07 17.44 22.88
C THR A 161 -8.20 17.03 21.70
N TRP A 162 -8.72 17.21 20.48
CA TRP A 162 -7.97 17.01 19.24
C TRP A 162 -7.23 18.30 18.87
N LEU A 163 -5.95 18.20 18.53
CA LEU A 163 -5.03 19.34 18.31
C LEU A 163 -4.68 19.55 16.82
#